data_AF-A0A7U9RAR2-F1
#
_entry.id   AF-A0A7U9RAR2-F1
#
_cell.length_a   1.000
_cell.length_b   1.000
_cell.length_c   1.000
_cell.angle_alpha   90.00
_cell.angle_beta   90.00
_cell.angle_gamma   90.00
#
_symmetry.space_group_name_H-M   'P 1'
#
loop_
_entity.id
_entity.type
_entity.pdbx_description
1 polymer ?
#
loop_
_entity_poly.entity_id
_entity_poly.type
_entity_poly.pdbx_seq_one_letter_code
_entity_poly.pdbx_strand_id
1 'polypeptide(L)'
;MLVGGGYEDTIGLIQCDCDGQHHIEDVNKCAELLRKNPDKFILGVRDFSDKNIPFRSRFGNRCTSWVFKLFCGMDIKDTQTGLKGIPKLFIPTLIETPGERFEYASSVLIEMKKQGVEIVQFPIKTIYINGNETSHFNPIVDSIRIYSFILRYLMSSLSAFILDVVLYSFLIRVFKNAFPEYYIIISTYLSRAVLCTYVFVVNKKAVFHNKGKIFPVAVRFLSLCIVQATFSGFLIRFLVGFTGLGEVVCKIIIDTILFFASFQIQSRWVFKDK
;
A
#
# COMPACT_ATOMS: atom_id res chain seq x y z
N MET A 1 12.47 -22.16 12.30
CA MET A 1 13.90 -22.48 12.43
C MET A 1 14.30 -23.40 11.26
N LEU A 2 14.62 -22.82 10.10
CA LEU A 2 15.26 -23.51 8.96
C LEU A 2 16.77 -23.21 8.98
N VAL A 3 17.37 -23.35 10.16
CA VAL A 3 18.83 -23.24 10.33
C VAL A 3 19.23 -24.52 11.04
N GLY A 4 19.57 -25.53 10.25
CA GLY A 4 19.92 -26.86 10.72
C GLY A 4 20.50 -27.70 9.59
N GLY A 5 21.80 -27.53 9.34
CA GLY A 5 22.64 -28.48 8.59
C GLY A 5 22.94 -28.12 7.13
N GLY A 6 24.21 -27.79 6.84
CA GLY A 6 24.84 -28.05 5.53
C GLY A 6 25.17 -26.89 4.59
N TYR A 7 24.76 -25.65 4.88
CA TYR A 7 24.82 -24.54 3.89
C TYR A 7 25.45 -23.26 4.46
N GLU A 8 26.50 -23.36 5.27
CA GLU A 8 27.15 -22.18 5.85
C GLU A 8 27.74 -21.25 4.78
N ASP A 9 28.30 -21.81 3.72
CA ASP A 9 28.92 -21.08 2.60
C ASP A 9 27.92 -20.52 1.56
N THR A 10 26.62 -20.75 1.74
CA THR A 10 25.62 -20.21 0.82
C THR A 10 25.44 -18.71 1.02
N ILE A 11 25.47 -17.97 -0.08
CA ILE A 11 25.21 -16.53 -0.09
C ILE A 11 23.71 -16.18 -0.10
N GLY A 12 22.85 -17.15 -0.43
CA GLY A 12 21.42 -16.97 -0.59
C GLY A 12 20.74 -18.12 -1.32
N LEU A 13 19.48 -17.89 -1.70
CA LEU A 13 18.58 -18.85 -2.34
C LEU A 13 18.13 -18.34 -3.71
N ILE A 14 17.93 -19.25 -4.64
CA ILE A 14 17.20 -18.97 -5.88
C ILE A 14 15.84 -19.66 -5.78
N GLN A 15 14.77 -18.88 -5.88
CA GLN A 15 13.41 -19.36 -6.03
C GLN A 15 13.07 -19.39 -7.51
N CYS A 16 12.43 -20.47 -7.96
CA CYS A 16 11.96 -20.67 -9.33
C CYS A 16 10.70 -21.54 -9.28
N ASP A 17 9.71 -21.23 -10.11
CA ASP A 17 8.51 -22.08 -10.24
C ASP A 17 8.88 -23.41 -10.91
N CYS A 18 8.19 -24.49 -10.53
CA CYS A 18 8.45 -25.85 -10.99
C CYS A 18 7.64 -26.25 -12.25
N ASP A 19 6.93 -25.29 -12.86
CA ASP A 19 6.05 -25.51 -14.01
C ASP A 19 6.78 -25.56 -15.36
N GLY A 20 8.10 -25.42 -15.35
CA GLY A 20 8.95 -25.44 -16.55
C GLY A 20 8.90 -24.16 -17.39
N GLN A 21 8.30 -23.07 -16.88
CA GLN A 21 8.16 -21.82 -17.63
C GLN A 21 9.43 -20.94 -17.59
N HIS A 22 10.42 -21.29 -16.76
CA HIS A 22 11.67 -20.55 -16.60
C HIS A 22 12.83 -21.19 -17.36
N HIS A 23 13.51 -20.41 -18.18
CA HIS A 23 14.73 -20.85 -18.84
C HIS A 23 15.89 -21.01 -17.84
N ILE A 24 16.67 -22.09 -17.99
CA ILE A 24 17.86 -22.34 -17.16
C ILE A 24 18.86 -21.18 -17.26
N GLU A 25 18.98 -20.55 -18.43
CA GLU A 25 19.82 -19.35 -18.63
C GLU A 25 19.42 -18.21 -17.69
N ASP A 26 18.11 -17.98 -17.50
CA ASP A 26 17.60 -16.93 -16.61
C ASP A 26 17.84 -17.26 -15.14
N VAL A 27 17.72 -18.54 -14.76
CA VAL A 27 18.03 -19.02 -13.41
C VAL A 27 19.52 -18.83 -13.10
N ASN A 28 20.41 -19.20 -14.02
CA ASN A 28 21.86 -18.99 -13.88
C ASN A 28 22.21 -17.51 -13.78
N LYS A 29 21.61 -16.68 -14.64
CA LYS A 29 21.77 -15.22 -14.59
C LYS A 29 21.29 -14.64 -13.26
N CYS A 30 20.19 -15.15 -12.71
CA CYS A 30 19.71 -14.77 -11.37
C CYS A 30 20.77 -15.08 -10.29
N ALA A 31 21.37 -16.27 -10.34
CA ALA A 31 22.43 -16.68 -9.42
C ALA A 31 23.69 -15.81 -9.55
N GLU A 32 24.09 -15.45 -10.76
CA GLU A 32 25.21 -14.53 -10.99
C GLU A 32 24.94 -13.13 -10.45
N LEU A 33 23.73 -12.60 -10.68
CA LEU A 33 23.33 -11.29 -10.15
C LEU A 33 23.29 -11.28 -8.63
N LEU A 34 22.81 -12.37 -8.01
CA LEU A 34 22.82 -12.53 -6.56
C LEU A 34 24.25 -12.59 -6.00
N ARG A 35 25.17 -13.30 -6.67
CA ARG A 35 26.60 -13.31 -6.30
C ARG A 35 27.22 -11.91 -6.36
N LYS A 36 26.87 -11.12 -7.38
CA LYS A 36 27.40 -9.76 -7.56
C LYS A 36 26.77 -8.75 -6.59
N ASN A 37 25.58 -9.03 -6.07
CA ASN A 37 24.82 -8.14 -5.20
C ASN A 37 24.27 -8.92 -3.99
N PRO A 38 25.14 -9.38 -3.06
CA PRO A 38 24.75 -10.25 -1.97
C PRO A 38 23.87 -9.59 -0.90
N ASP A 39 23.63 -8.28 -1.01
CA ASP A 39 22.80 -7.45 -0.14
C ASP A 39 21.51 -6.94 -0.82
N LYS A 40 21.26 -7.34 -2.09
CA LYS A 40 20.11 -6.88 -2.88
C LYS A 40 19.17 -8.02 -3.23
N PHE A 41 17.89 -7.71 -3.31
CA PHE A 41 16.87 -8.67 -3.75
C PHE A 41 16.83 -8.71 -5.28
N ILE A 42 17.02 -9.87 -5.89
CA ILE A 42 17.05 -10.02 -7.35
C ILE A 42 15.68 -10.50 -7.83
N LEU A 43 15.12 -9.83 -8.83
CA LEU A 43 13.78 -10.12 -9.37
C LEU A 43 13.83 -10.30 -10.88
N GLY A 44 13.51 -11.50 -11.37
CA GLY A 44 13.37 -11.76 -12.80
C GLY A 44 12.05 -11.20 -13.32
N VAL A 45 12.06 -10.28 -14.27
CA VAL A 45 10.85 -9.62 -14.78
C VAL A 45 10.52 -10.07 -16.19
N ARG A 46 9.30 -10.54 -16.40
CA ARG A 46 8.84 -10.96 -17.73
C ARG A 46 8.60 -9.74 -18.61
N ASP A 47 8.87 -9.88 -19.90
CA ASP A 47 8.55 -8.84 -20.87
C ASP A 47 7.09 -8.93 -21.31
N PHE A 48 6.24 -8.08 -20.75
CA PHE A 48 4.82 -8.00 -21.07
C PHE A 48 4.48 -7.25 -22.36
N SER A 49 5.48 -6.83 -23.15
CA SER A 49 5.27 -6.13 -24.42
C SER A 49 4.86 -7.09 -25.55
N ASP A 50 5.24 -8.37 -25.48
CA ASP A 50 4.95 -9.36 -26.52
C ASP A 50 3.43 -9.59 -26.65
N LYS A 51 2.90 -9.54 -27.89
CA LYS A 51 1.48 -9.78 -28.22
C LYS A 51 1.02 -11.21 -27.91
N ASN A 52 1.94 -12.16 -27.82
CA ASN A 52 1.64 -13.57 -27.54
C ASN A 52 1.21 -13.84 -26.09
N ILE A 53 1.40 -12.86 -25.19
CA ILE A 53 1.02 -12.99 -23.78
C ILE A 53 -0.50 -12.85 -23.62
N PRO A 54 -1.16 -13.79 -22.92
CA PRO A 54 -2.59 -13.72 -22.63
C PRO A 54 -2.97 -12.36 -22.03
N PHE A 55 -3.95 -11.70 -22.67
CA PHE A 55 -4.38 -10.35 -22.31
C PHE A 55 -4.71 -10.21 -20.80
N ARG A 56 -5.34 -11.24 -20.23
CA ARG A 56 -5.70 -11.30 -18.80
C ARG A 56 -4.48 -11.21 -17.88
N SER A 57 -3.41 -11.94 -18.18
CA SER A 57 -2.18 -11.92 -17.38
C SER A 57 -1.49 -10.56 -17.47
N ARG A 58 -1.41 -9.99 -18.68
CA ARG A 58 -0.85 -8.67 -18.93
C ARG A 58 -1.59 -7.57 -18.17
N PHE A 59 -2.93 -7.58 -18.23
CA PHE A 59 -3.76 -6.60 -17.55
C PHE A 59 -3.63 -6.71 -16.02
N GLY A 60 -3.75 -7.93 -15.48
CA GLY A 60 -3.62 -8.19 -14.05
C GLY A 60 -2.28 -7.69 -13.49
N ASN A 61 -1.16 -8.08 -14.10
CA ASN A 61 0.15 -7.63 -13.65
C ASN A 61 0.34 -6.11 -13.79
N ARG A 62 -0.17 -5.48 -14.85
CA ARG A 62 -0.08 -4.03 -15.04
C ARG A 62 -0.87 -3.28 -13.97
N CYS A 63 -2.07 -3.77 -13.61
CA CYS A 63 -2.85 -3.22 -12.51
C CYS A 63 -2.09 -3.33 -11.18
N THR A 64 -1.58 -4.52 -10.84
CA THR A 64 -0.84 -4.73 -9.60
C THR A 64 0.44 -3.89 -9.55
N SER A 65 1.20 -3.81 -10.64
CA SER A 65 2.40 -2.98 -10.75
C SER A 65 2.10 -1.49 -10.54
N TRP A 66 0.99 -0.99 -11.12
CA TRP A 66 0.53 0.38 -10.90
C TRP A 66 0.14 0.64 -9.44
N VAL A 67 -0.55 -0.31 -8.82
CA VAL A 67 -0.93 -0.26 -7.40
C VAL A 67 0.33 -0.20 -6.51
N PHE A 68 1.33 -1.05 -6.74
CA PHE A 68 2.60 -1.03 -6.02
C PHE A 68 3.34 0.30 -6.18
N LYS A 69 3.33 0.87 -7.39
CA LYS A 69 3.94 2.17 -7.66
C LYS A 69 3.24 3.29 -6.91
N LEU A 70 1.90 3.31 -6.94
CA LEU A 70 1.11 4.39 -6.35
C LEU A 70 1.07 4.33 -4.81
N PHE A 71 0.82 3.15 -4.24
CA PHE A 71 0.58 3.00 -2.81
C PHE A 71 1.80 2.58 -2.01
N CYS A 72 2.76 1.88 -2.64
CA CYS A 72 3.97 1.40 -1.95
C CYS A 72 5.25 2.13 -2.42
N GLY A 73 5.16 3.00 -3.42
CA GLY A 73 6.33 3.70 -3.98
C GLY A 73 7.36 2.75 -4.59
N MET A 74 6.92 1.58 -5.07
CA MET A 74 7.78 0.56 -5.66
C MET A 74 7.52 0.43 -7.15
N ASP A 75 8.55 0.67 -7.97
CA ASP A 75 8.45 0.53 -9.44
C ASP A 75 8.83 -0.90 -9.86
N ILE A 76 7.95 -1.86 -9.55
CA ILE A 76 8.11 -3.28 -9.90
C ILE A 76 7.38 -3.55 -11.21
N LYS A 77 8.10 -4.07 -12.22
CA LYS A 77 7.57 -4.37 -13.55
C LYS A 77 6.77 -5.67 -13.60
N ASP A 78 7.13 -6.62 -12.74
CA ASP A 78 6.46 -7.91 -12.62
C ASP A 78 6.34 -8.30 -11.16
N THR A 79 5.17 -8.05 -10.57
CA THR A 79 4.90 -8.35 -9.16
C THR A 79 4.62 -9.83 -8.93
N GLN A 80 4.39 -10.60 -9.99
CA GLN A 80 3.90 -11.98 -9.94
C GLN A 80 4.92 -12.99 -10.49
N THR A 81 6.19 -12.62 -10.61
CA THR A 81 7.25 -13.52 -11.06
C THR A 81 7.64 -14.53 -9.97
N GLY A 82 7.87 -15.77 -10.38
CA GLY A 82 8.39 -16.86 -9.56
C GLY A 82 9.90 -16.88 -9.41
N LEU A 83 10.63 -16.24 -10.34
CA LEU A 83 12.09 -16.26 -10.37
C LEU A 83 12.71 -15.13 -9.54
N LYS A 84 13.29 -15.48 -8.38
CA LYS A 84 13.84 -14.54 -7.40
C LYS A 84 15.19 -15.02 -6.88
N GLY A 85 16.12 -14.10 -6.70
CA GLY A 85 17.37 -14.33 -5.97
C GLY A 85 17.30 -13.62 -4.63
N ILE A 86 17.36 -14.40 -3.55
CA ILE A 86 17.13 -13.94 -2.19
C ILE A 86 18.44 -14.09 -1.40
N PRO A 87 19.09 -12.99 -1.00
CA PRO A 87 20.20 -13.03 -0.08
C PRO A 87 19.91 -13.79 1.21
N LYS A 88 20.91 -14.51 1.72
CA LYS A 88 20.82 -15.22 3.01
C LYS A 88 20.43 -14.30 4.16
N LEU A 89 20.86 -13.04 4.11
CA LEU A 89 20.53 -12.00 5.09
C LEU A 89 19.02 -11.79 5.27
N PHE A 90 18.22 -11.99 4.22
CA PHE A 90 16.78 -11.73 4.25
C PHE A 90 15.93 -12.97 4.53
N ILE A 91 16.54 -14.16 4.64
CA ILE A 91 15.81 -15.41 4.93
C ILE A 91 14.99 -15.32 6.24
N PRO A 92 15.51 -14.78 7.37
CA PRO A 92 14.70 -14.64 8.58
C PRO A 92 13.43 -13.82 8.35
N THR A 93 13.54 -12.73 7.60
CA THR A 93 12.39 -11.90 7.23
C THR A 93 11.36 -12.67 6.40
N LEU A 94 11.80 -13.49 5.43
CA LEU A 94 10.89 -14.30 4.64
C LEU A 94 10.09 -15.29 5.50
N ILE A 95 10.74 -15.89 6.51
CA ILE A 95 10.09 -16.85 7.43
C ILE A 95 9.04 -16.15 8.31
N GLU A 96 9.31 -14.91 8.73
CA GLU A 96 8.41 -14.12 9.58
C GLU A 96 7.32 -13.39 8.79
N THR A 97 7.47 -13.26 7.47
CA THR A 97 6.52 -12.53 6.63
C THR A 97 5.17 -13.27 6.58
N PRO A 98 4.06 -12.63 7.01
CA PRO A 98 2.75 -13.26 6.98
C PRO A 98 2.17 -13.29 5.55
N GLY A 99 1.34 -14.29 5.29
CA GLY A 99 0.57 -14.44 4.06
C GLY A 99 0.64 -15.86 3.50
N GLU A 100 -0.25 -16.15 2.58
CA GLU A 100 -0.28 -17.42 1.85
C GLU A 100 -0.33 -17.19 0.34
N ARG A 101 0.19 -18.14 -0.43
CA ARG A 101 0.10 -18.14 -1.90
C ARG A 101 0.54 -16.80 -2.51
N PHE A 102 -0.32 -16.15 -3.30
CA PHE A 102 -0.04 -14.90 -4.00
C PHE A 102 0.08 -13.67 -3.07
N GLU A 103 -0.59 -13.70 -1.90
CA GLU A 103 -0.47 -12.63 -0.90
C GLU A 103 0.95 -12.60 -0.35
N TYR A 104 1.51 -13.77 -0.03
CA TYR A 104 2.88 -13.90 0.47
C TYR A 104 3.91 -13.26 -0.47
N ALA A 105 3.79 -13.52 -1.78
CA ALA A 105 4.69 -12.91 -2.77
C ALA A 105 4.67 -11.38 -2.74
N SER A 106 3.49 -10.78 -2.54
CA SER A 106 3.32 -9.33 -2.41
C SER A 106 3.86 -8.81 -1.08
N SER A 107 3.57 -9.50 0.02
CA SER A 107 4.04 -9.16 1.36
C SER A 107 5.57 -9.14 1.44
N VAL A 108 6.26 -10.11 0.83
CA VAL A 108 7.72 -10.16 0.80
C VAL A 108 8.30 -8.91 0.13
N LEU A 109 7.77 -8.48 -1.02
CA LEU A 109 8.26 -7.27 -1.69
C LEU A 109 8.06 -6.01 -0.84
N ILE A 110 6.92 -5.90 -0.17
CA ILE A 110 6.63 -4.80 0.75
C ILE A 110 7.59 -4.80 1.94
N GLU A 111 7.89 -5.98 2.50
CA GLU A 111 8.78 -6.10 3.64
C GLU A 111 10.23 -5.77 3.27
N MET A 112 10.70 -6.23 2.12
CA MET A 112 12.01 -5.82 1.57
C MET A 112 12.10 -4.30 1.43
N LYS A 113 11.04 -3.66 0.91
CA LYS A 113 10.99 -2.20 0.78
C LYS A 113 11.03 -1.47 2.12
N LYS A 114 10.31 -1.94 3.14
CA LYS A 114 10.33 -1.35 4.49
C LYS A 114 11.71 -1.43 5.13
N GLN A 115 12.44 -2.51 4.89
CA GLN A 115 13.82 -2.67 5.35
C GLN A 115 14.83 -1.87 4.51
N GLY A 116 14.37 -1.12 3.51
CA GLY A 116 15.24 -0.31 2.65
C GLY A 116 16.06 -1.13 1.66
N VAL A 117 15.71 -2.40 1.43
CA VAL A 117 16.43 -3.29 0.52
C VAL A 117 16.22 -2.83 -0.93
N GLU A 118 17.31 -2.75 -1.68
CA GLU A 118 17.27 -2.46 -3.11
C GLU A 118 16.80 -3.72 -3.89
N ILE A 119 15.81 -3.54 -4.77
CA ILE A 119 15.29 -4.61 -5.63
C ILE A 119 15.84 -4.42 -7.04
N VAL A 120 16.74 -5.31 -7.46
CA VAL A 120 17.35 -5.32 -8.79
C VAL A 120 16.48 -6.17 -9.73
N GLN A 121 15.97 -5.54 -10.78
CA GLN A 121 15.11 -6.19 -11.77
C GLN A 121 15.89 -6.51 -13.05
N PHE A 122 15.80 -7.74 -13.55
CA PHE A 122 16.42 -8.14 -14.81
C PHE A 122 15.43 -8.89 -15.72
N PRO A 123 15.47 -8.68 -17.04
CA PRO A 123 14.52 -9.31 -17.94
C PRO A 123 14.75 -10.82 -18.02
N ILE A 124 13.65 -11.59 -18.06
CA ILE A 124 13.62 -13.03 -18.24
C ILE A 124 12.74 -13.41 -19.43
N LYS A 125 13.08 -14.51 -20.10
CA LYS A 125 12.23 -15.13 -21.12
C LYS A 125 11.17 -15.98 -20.44
N THR A 126 9.95 -15.98 -20.96
CA THR A 126 8.85 -16.78 -20.42
C THR A 126 8.37 -17.77 -21.45
N ILE A 127 8.34 -19.05 -21.09
CA ILE A 127 7.74 -20.09 -21.91
C ILE A 127 6.29 -20.21 -21.47
N TYR A 128 5.35 -19.69 -22.26
CA TYR A 128 3.93 -19.86 -22.00
C TYR A 128 3.46 -21.19 -22.59
N ILE A 129 3.31 -22.21 -21.75
CA ILE A 129 2.78 -23.52 -22.14
C ILE A 129 1.24 -23.47 -22.06
N ASN A 130 0.57 -23.97 -23.11
CA ASN A 130 -0.91 -24.11 -23.19
C ASN A 130 -1.70 -22.87 -22.75
N GLY A 131 -1.32 -21.67 -23.20
CA GLY A 131 -2.07 -20.45 -22.91
C GLY A 131 -2.19 -20.10 -21.41
N ASN A 132 -1.32 -20.67 -20.56
CA ASN A 132 -1.34 -20.55 -19.10
C ASN A 132 -2.48 -21.33 -18.41
N GLU A 133 -2.99 -22.41 -19.00
CA GLU A 133 -4.05 -23.27 -18.42
C GLU A 133 -3.72 -23.86 -17.04
N THR A 134 -2.43 -24.03 -16.72
CA THR A 134 -1.95 -24.54 -15.44
C THR A 134 -1.83 -23.47 -14.35
N SER A 135 -2.04 -22.19 -14.68
CA SER A 135 -2.10 -21.14 -13.66
C SER A 135 -3.36 -21.32 -12.83
N HIS A 136 -3.21 -21.87 -11.62
CA HIS A 136 -4.27 -21.93 -10.59
C HIS A 136 -4.73 -20.54 -10.08
N PHE A 137 -4.34 -19.45 -10.75
CA PHE A 137 -4.73 -18.09 -10.41
C PHE A 137 -6.22 -17.87 -10.71
N ASN A 138 -7.02 -17.72 -9.66
CA ASN A 138 -8.39 -17.27 -9.76
C ASN A 138 -8.39 -15.72 -9.82
N PRO A 139 -8.76 -15.11 -10.96
CA PRO A 139 -8.59 -13.68 -11.17
C PRO A 139 -9.28 -12.78 -10.14
N ILE A 140 -10.38 -13.24 -9.55
CA ILE A 140 -11.16 -12.46 -8.58
C ILE A 140 -10.61 -12.72 -7.18
N VAL A 141 -10.53 -13.99 -6.78
CA VAL A 141 -10.15 -14.37 -5.41
C VAL A 141 -8.70 -13.98 -5.12
N ASP A 142 -7.78 -14.26 -6.05
CA ASP A 142 -6.36 -13.97 -5.82
C ASP A 142 -6.04 -12.48 -5.99
N SER A 143 -6.75 -11.77 -6.87
CA SER A 143 -6.69 -10.30 -6.86
C SER A 143 -7.21 -9.71 -5.55
N ILE A 144 -8.32 -10.20 -5.01
CA ILE A 144 -8.83 -9.75 -3.70
C ILE A 144 -7.81 -10.05 -2.61
N ARG A 145 -7.14 -11.22 -2.61
CA ARG A 145 -6.09 -11.53 -1.64
C ARG A 145 -4.90 -10.59 -1.74
N ILE A 146 -4.40 -10.38 -2.96
CA ILE A 146 -3.31 -9.42 -3.24
C ILE A 146 -3.73 -8.01 -2.78
N TYR A 147 -4.96 -7.60 -3.04
CA TYR A 147 -5.44 -6.28 -2.63
C TYR A 147 -5.98 -6.24 -1.20
N SER A 148 -6.05 -7.36 -0.47
CA SER A 148 -6.75 -7.42 0.83
C SER A 148 -6.06 -6.58 1.88
N PHE A 149 -4.72 -6.47 1.82
CA PHE A 149 -3.96 -5.58 2.70
C PHE A 149 -4.26 -4.10 2.41
N ILE A 150 -4.39 -3.74 1.13
CA ILE A 150 -4.78 -2.38 0.70
C ILE A 150 -6.23 -2.14 1.07
N LEU A 151 -7.11 -3.12 0.86
CA LEU A 151 -8.52 -3.06 1.17
C LEU A 151 -8.72 -2.87 2.67
N ARG A 152 -7.96 -3.56 3.53
CA ARG A 152 -8.00 -3.36 4.98
C ARG A 152 -7.64 -1.92 5.36
N TYR A 153 -6.61 -1.35 4.72
CA TYR A 153 -6.22 0.05 4.93
C TYR A 153 -7.26 1.04 4.40
N LEU A 154 -7.81 0.79 3.21
CA LEU A 154 -8.90 1.56 2.61
C LEU A 154 -10.19 1.47 3.43
N MET A 155 -10.52 0.30 3.97
CA MET A 155 -11.69 0.09 4.82
C MET A 155 -11.56 0.83 6.15
N SER A 156 -10.36 0.85 6.74
CA SER A 156 -10.10 1.68 7.93
C SER A 156 -10.21 3.17 7.62
N SER A 157 -9.78 3.60 6.43
CA SER A 157 -9.88 5.00 6.01
C SER A 157 -11.34 5.38 5.69
N LEU A 158 -12.08 4.44 5.09
CA LEU A 158 -13.50 4.60 4.77
C LEU A 158 -14.37 4.60 6.02
N SER A 159 -14.09 3.72 7.00
CA SER A 159 -14.80 3.72 8.28
C SER A 159 -14.60 5.03 9.03
N ALA A 160 -13.37 5.57 9.01
CA ALA A 160 -13.06 6.88 9.55
C ALA A 160 -13.83 7.99 8.82
N PHE A 161 -13.88 7.95 7.49
CA PHE A 161 -14.63 8.92 6.67
C PHE A 161 -16.14 8.89 6.96
N ILE A 162 -16.74 7.69 7.03
CA ILE A 162 -18.17 7.52 7.35
C ILE A 162 -18.45 8.06 8.76
N LEU A 163 -17.62 7.72 9.74
CA LEU A 163 -17.75 8.22 11.11
C LEU A 163 -17.73 9.75 11.15
N ASP A 164 -16.80 10.39 10.42
CA ASP A 164 -16.69 11.84 10.35
C ASP A 164 -17.92 12.50 9.70
N VAL A 165 -18.44 11.93 8.61
CA VAL A 165 -19.65 12.44 7.94
C VAL A 165 -20.88 12.28 8.83
N VAL A 166 -21.04 11.14 9.50
CA VAL A 166 -22.17 10.90 10.42
C VAL A 166 -22.10 11.85 11.61
N LEU A 167 -20.92 11.97 12.24
CA LEU A 167 -20.73 12.86 13.37
C LEU A 167 -20.96 14.32 12.98
N TYR A 168 -20.40 14.78 11.87
CA TYR A 168 -20.64 16.12 11.36
C TYR A 168 -22.12 16.37 11.09
N SER A 169 -22.82 15.42 10.45
CA SER A 169 -24.26 15.53 10.17
C SER A 169 -25.08 15.69 11.44
N PHE A 170 -24.70 14.97 12.50
CA PHE A 170 -25.30 15.13 13.82
C PHE A 170 -24.99 16.51 14.44
N LEU A 171 -23.73 16.94 14.43
CA LEU A 171 -23.30 18.22 15.01
C LEU A 171 -23.94 19.42 14.30
N ILE A 172 -24.13 19.35 12.98
CA ILE A 172 -24.86 20.37 12.23
C ILE A 172 -26.29 20.50 12.78
N ARG A 173 -27.00 19.40 13.02
CA ARG A 173 -28.37 19.45 13.57
C ARG A 173 -28.42 20.05 14.96
N VAL A 174 -27.41 19.79 15.79
CA VAL A 174 -27.32 20.32 17.17
C VAL A 174 -26.97 21.80 17.18
N PHE A 175 -25.95 22.22 16.43
CA PHE A 175 -25.40 23.56 16.53
C PHE A 175 -26.04 24.59 15.59
N LYS A 176 -26.75 24.16 14.54
CA LYS A 176 -27.35 25.10 13.57
C LYS A 176 -28.29 26.11 14.22
N ASN A 177 -29.05 25.69 15.23
CA ASN A 177 -29.96 26.60 15.96
C ASN A 177 -29.25 27.37 17.09
N ALA A 178 -28.25 26.75 17.73
CA ALA A 178 -27.55 27.36 18.86
C ALA A 178 -26.50 28.41 18.44
N PHE A 179 -25.81 28.19 17.31
CA PHE A 179 -24.75 29.06 16.80
C PHE A 179 -24.84 29.24 15.27
N PRO A 180 -25.86 29.95 14.74
CA PRO A 180 -26.14 30.02 13.29
C PRO A 180 -24.98 30.56 12.43
N GLU A 181 -24.13 31.43 12.98
CA GLU A 181 -23.00 32.01 12.26
C GLU A 181 -21.74 31.12 12.21
N TYR A 182 -21.66 30.13 13.12
CA TYR A 182 -20.44 29.36 13.37
C TYR A 182 -20.63 27.84 13.34
N TYR A 183 -21.87 27.34 13.23
CA TYR A 183 -22.18 25.91 13.32
C TYR A 183 -21.38 25.04 12.34
N ILE A 184 -21.12 25.50 11.11
CA ILE A 184 -20.30 24.78 10.13
C ILE A 184 -18.87 24.61 10.65
N ILE A 185 -18.27 25.70 11.12
CA ILE A 185 -16.87 25.70 11.60
C ILE A 185 -16.77 24.83 12.87
N ILE A 186 -17.65 25.05 13.85
CA ILE A 186 -17.67 24.29 15.11
C ILE A 186 -17.86 22.79 14.82
N SER A 187 -18.81 22.43 13.95
CA SER A 187 -19.08 21.04 13.59
C SER A 187 -17.89 20.39 12.89
N THR A 188 -17.21 21.12 11.99
CA THR A 188 -16.00 20.62 11.30
C THR A 188 -14.86 20.37 12.29
N TYR A 189 -14.57 21.30 13.19
CA TYR A 189 -13.47 21.12 14.16
C TYR A 189 -13.76 19.98 15.14
N LEU A 190 -14.99 19.88 15.66
CA LEU A 190 -15.38 18.82 16.59
C LEU A 190 -15.37 17.45 15.93
N SER A 191 -15.92 17.31 14.72
CA SER A 191 -15.90 16.03 14.01
C SER A 191 -14.46 15.61 13.69
N ARG A 192 -13.61 16.56 13.29
CA ARG A 192 -12.19 16.33 13.00
C ARG A 192 -11.37 15.96 14.23
N ALA A 193 -11.64 16.54 15.40
CA ALA A 193 -10.96 16.18 16.64
C ALA A 193 -11.22 14.71 17.04
N VAL A 194 -12.48 14.27 16.93
CA VAL A 194 -12.87 12.88 17.19
C VAL A 194 -12.24 11.94 16.15
N LEU A 195 -12.29 12.32 14.87
CA LEU A 195 -11.69 11.55 13.78
C LEU A 195 -10.17 11.37 13.95
N CYS A 196 -9.44 12.45 14.22
CA CYS A 196 -7.99 12.38 14.38
C CYS A 196 -7.60 11.52 15.58
N THR A 197 -8.40 11.51 16.66
CA THR A 197 -8.23 10.60 17.79
C THR A 197 -8.45 9.15 17.38
N TYR A 198 -9.53 8.85 16.66
CA TYR A 198 -9.82 7.51 16.14
C TYR A 198 -8.70 7.00 15.23
N VAL A 199 -8.31 7.79 14.23
CA VAL A 199 -7.26 7.44 13.27
C VAL A 199 -5.91 7.24 13.97
N PHE A 200 -5.57 8.08 14.96
CA PHE A 200 -4.35 7.90 15.75
C PHE A 200 -4.34 6.58 16.52
N VAL A 201 -5.45 6.22 17.18
CA VAL A 201 -5.57 4.96 17.93
C VAL A 201 -5.51 3.74 17.01
N VAL A 202 -6.22 3.79 15.87
CA VAL A 202 -6.23 2.69 14.89
C VAL A 202 -4.87 2.53 14.25
N ASN A 203 -4.25 3.62 13.77
CA ASN A 203 -2.93 3.55 13.15
C ASN A 203 -1.83 3.11 14.14
N LYS A 204 -1.92 3.52 15.41
CA LYS A 204 -1.01 3.05 16.47
C LYS A 204 -1.08 1.53 16.64
N LYS A 205 -2.26 0.92 16.54
CA LYS A 205 -2.44 -0.53 16.69
C LYS A 205 -2.18 -1.32 15.40
N ALA A 206 -2.48 -0.75 14.24
CA ALA A 206 -2.46 -1.48 12.97
C ALA A 206 -1.19 -1.24 12.12
N VAL A 207 -0.55 -0.08 12.22
CA VAL A 207 0.49 0.37 11.28
C VAL A 207 1.84 0.58 11.96
N PHE A 208 1.85 1.12 13.19
CA PHE A 208 3.09 1.39 13.92
C PHE A 208 3.51 0.22 14.80
N HIS A 209 4.02 -0.85 14.18
CA HIS A 209 4.92 -1.79 14.85
C HIS A 209 6.34 -1.21 15.07
N ASN A 210 6.55 0.06 14.69
CA ASN A 210 7.86 0.69 14.68
C ASN A 210 8.20 1.29 16.06
N LYS A 211 9.36 0.91 16.62
CA LYS A 211 9.91 1.34 17.92
C LYS A 211 10.43 2.80 17.94
N GLY A 212 9.97 3.64 16.99
CA GLY A 212 10.40 5.04 16.84
C GLY A 212 9.79 5.98 17.89
N LYS A 213 10.32 7.20 17.99
CA LYS A 213 9.76 8.23 18.89
C LYS A 213 8.37 8.64 18.38
N ILE A 214 7.32 8.23 19.11
CA ILE A 214 5.90 8.46 18.77
C ILE A 214 5.55 9.96 18.75
N PHE A 215 6.19 10.75 19.60
CA PHE A 215 5.81 12.14 19.85
C PHE A 215 6.01 13.08 18.63
N PRO A 216 7.17 13.10 17.94
CA PRO A 216 7.33 13.91 16.72
C PRO A 216 6.35 13.57 15.60
N VAL A 217 6.00 12.29 15.43
CA VAL A 217 5.05 11.83 14.41
C VAL A 217 3.64 12.32 14.75
N ALA A 218 3.23 12.20 16.03
CA ALA A 218 1.96 12.70 16.52
C ALA A 218 1.80 14.21 16.30
N VAL A 219 2.85 15.01 16.56
CA VAL A 219 2.83 16.46 16.34
C VAL A 219 2.64 16.82 14.86
N ARG A 220 3.40 16.17 13.95
CA ARG A 220 3.25 16.39 12.50
C ARG A 220 1.83 16.01 12.04
N PHE A 221 1.32 14.87 12.51
CA PHE A 221 -0.02 14.42 12.20
C PHE A 221 -1.11 15.40 12.70
N LEU A 222 -1.01 15.85 13.94
CA LEU A 222 -1.93 16.83 14.52
C LEU A 222 -1.89 18.17 13.76
N SER A 223 -0.71 18.65 13.40
CA SER A 223 -0.59 19.89 12.62
C SER A 223 -1.28 19.78 11.26
N LEU A 224 -1.15 18.65 10.58
CA LEU A 224 -1.84 18.38 9.32
C LEU A 224 -3.36 18.30 9.51
N CYS A 225 -3.83 17.64 10.58
CA CYS A 225 -5.24 17.56 10.94
C CYS A 225 -5.86 18.96 11.13
N ILE A 226 -5.16 19.86 11.85
CA ILE A 226 -5.63 21.22 12.10
C ILE A 226 -5.74 22.00 10.79
N VAL A 227 -4.67 22.01 9.98
CA VAL A 227 -4.67 22.71 8.68
C VAL A 227 -5.80 22.19 7.80
N GLN A 228 -5.97 20.86 7.71
CA GLN A 228 -7.02 20.26 6.92
C GLN A 228 -8.42 20.64 7.42
N ALA A 229 -8.64 20.64 8.75
CA ALA A 229 -9.91 21.05 9.35
C ALA A 229 -10.24 22.52 9.06
N THR A 230 -9.24 23.40 9.11
CA THR A 230 -9.38 24.82 8.77
C THR A 230 -9.80 24.98 7.31
N PHE A 231 -9.07 24.38 6.36
CA PHE A 231 -9.40 24.45 4.94
C PHE A 231 -10.79 23.86 4.65
N SER A 232 -11.10 22.70 5.23
CA SER A 232 -12.42 22.05 5.08
C SER A 232 -13.54 22.96 5.56
N GLY A 233 -13.43 23.53 6.78
CA GLY A 233 -14.46 24.40 7.35
C GLY A 233 -14.74 25.65 6.51
N PHE A 234 -13.67 26.33 6.04
CA PHE A 234 -13.82 27.51 5.19
C PHE A 234 -14.39 27.17 3.81
N LEU A 235 -13.91 26.12 3.16
CA LEU A 235 -14.41 25.70 1.86
C LEU A 235 -15.88 25.25 1.93
N ILE A 236 -16.28 24.55 2.99
CA ILE A 236 -17.68 24.12 3.16
C ILE A 236 -18.57 25.35 3.31
N ARG A 237 -18.19 26.30 4.18
CA ARG A 237 -18.95 27.55 4.37
C ARG A 237 -19.07 28.33 3.05
N PHE A 238 -17.97 28.46 2.32
CA PHE A 238 -17.95 29.13 1.03
C PHE A 238 -18.85 28.44 0.00
N LEU A 239 -18.72 27.12 -0.17
CA LEU A 239 -19.45 26.35 -1.17
C LEU A 239 -20.95 26.31 -0.88
N VAL A 240 -21.34 26.14 0.39
CA VAL A 240 -22.75 26.22 0.81
C VAL A 240 -23.32 27.61 0.50
N GLY A 241 -22.59 28.67 0.81
CA GLY A 241 -23.02 30.05 0.53
C GLY A 241 -23.12 30.38 -0.96
N PHE A 242 -22.24 29.80 -1.79
CA PHE A 242 -22.19 30.08 -3.24
C PHE A 242 -23.16 29.21 -4.06
N THR A 243 -23.34 27.94 -3.68
CA THR A 243 -24.11 26.96 -4.49
C THR A 243 -25.47 26.61 -3.91
N GLY A 244 -25.72 26.91 -2.63
CA GLY A 244 -26.93 26.47 -1.92
C GLY A 244 -27.02 24.96 -1.69
N LEU A 245 -25.97 24.19 -2.03
CA LEU A 245 -25.91 22.76 -1.76
C LEU A 245 -25.89 22.50 -0.24
N GLY A 246 -26.52 21.41 0.18
CA GLY A 246 -26.59 21.01 1.59
C GLY A 246 -25.21 20.83 2.21
N GLU A 247 -25.08 21.17 3.50
CA GLU A 247 -23.81 21.24 4.22
C GLU A 247 -23.07 19.89 4.23
N VAL A 248 -23.82 18.79 4.29
CA VAL A 248 -23.29 17.42 4.25
C VAL A 248 -22.73 17.07 2.87
N VAL A 249 -23.40 17.48 1.80
CA VAL A 249 -22.95 17.23 0.42
C VAL A 249 -21.65 17.98 0.14
N CYS A 250 -21.60 19.26 0.51
CA CYS A 250 -20.39 20.08 0.42
C CYS A 250 -19.22 19.45 1.19
N LYS A 251 -19.48 18.95 2.42
CA LYS A 251 -18.47 18.25 3.21
C LYS A 251 -17.92 17.02 2.49
N ILE A 252 -18.78 16.15 1.95
CA ILE A 252 -18.34 14.92 1.26
C ILE A 252 -17.39 15.25 0.10
N ILE A 253 -17.75 16.23 -0.72
CA ILE A 253 -16.95 16.65 -1.88
C ILE A 253 -15.59 17.18 -1.43
N ILE A 254 -15.60 18.16 -0.51
CA ILE A 254 -14.38 18.84 -0.05
C ILE A 254 -13.45 17.87 0.67
N ASP A 255 -13.98 17.04 1.56
CA ASP A 255 -13.17 16.14 2.36
C ASP A 255 -12.58 14.99 1.55
N THR A 256 -13.24 14.58 0.47
CA THR A 256 -12.66 13.61 -0.48
C THR A 256 -11.46 14.21 -1.22
N ILE A 257 -11.57 15.46 -1.69
CA ILE A 257 -10.44 16.15 -2.34
C ILE A 257 -9.28 16.34 -1.36
N LEU A 258 -9.56 16.81 -0.14
CA LEU A 258 -8.55 17.02 0.90
C LEU A 258 -7.92 15.70 1.36
N PHE A 259 -8.65 14.58 1.34
CA PHE A 259 -8.09 13.25 1.66
C PHE A 259 -6.96 12.86 0.72
N PHE A 260 -7.14 13.01 -0.59
CA PHE A 260 -6.09 12.67 -1.56
C PHE A 260 -4.86 13.59 -1.42
N ALA A 261 -5.08 14.89 -1.18
CA ALA A 261 -4.00 15.83 -0.93
C ALA A 261 -3.24 15.48 0.37
N SER A 262 -3.97 15.17 1.44
CA SER A 262 -3.38 14.85 2.74
C SER A 262 -2.65 13.51 2.72
N PHE A 263 -3.14 12.50 1.97
CA PHE A 263 -2.46 11.22 1.80
C PHE A 263 -1.04 11.39 1.25
N GLN A 264 -0.85 12.24 0.24
CA GLN A 264 0.46 12.53 -0.33
C GLN A 264 1.40 13.20 0.70
N ILE A 265 0.88 14.13 1.51
CA ILE A 265 1.66 14.81 2.55
C ILE A 265 2.01 13.84 3.69
N GLN A 266 1.07 13.00 4.12
CA GLN A 266 1.28 12.00 5.15
C GLN A 266 2.40 11.03 4.77
N SER A 267 2.34 10.50 3.54
CA SER A 267 3.34 9.58 3.00
C SER A 267 4.73 10.20 2.91
N ARG A 268 4.85 11.49 2.59
CA ARG A 268 6.15 12.15 2.34
C ARG A 268 6.75 12.85 3.56
N TRP A 269 5.94 13.26 4.53
CA TRP A 269 6.39 14.13 5.64
C TRP A 269 6.06 13.60 7.03
N VAL A 270 4.82 13.14 7.23
CA VAL A 270 4.37 12.67 8.57
C VAL A 270 5.05 11.36 8.92
N PHE A 271 5.06 10.40 7.99
CA PHE A 271 5.61 9.05 8.18
C PHE A 271 6.98 8.84 7.52
N LYS A 272 7.68 9.93 7.17
CA LYS A 272 9.06 9.82 6.71
C LYS A 272 9.94 9.38 7.89
N ASP A 273 10.42 8.14 7.82
CA ASP A 273 11.45 7.64 8.73
C ASP A 273 12.68 8.54 8.64
N LYS A 274 13.21 8.94 9.80
CA LYS A 274 14.48 9.66 9.92
C LYS A 274 15.61 8.67 10.09
#